data_AF-A0A3D2X866-F1
#
_entry.id   AF-A0A3D2X866-F1
#
_cell.length_a   1.000
_cell.length_b   1.000
_cell.length_c   1.000
_cell.angle_alpha   90.00
_cell.angle_beta   90.00
_cell.angle_gamma   90.00
#
_symmetry.space_group_name_H-M   'P 1'
#
loop_
_entity.id
_entity.type
_entity.pdbx_description
1 polymer ?
#
loop_
_entity_poly.entity_id
_entity_poly.type
_entity_poly.pdbx_seq_one_letter_code
_entity_poly.pdbx_strand_id
1 'polypeptide(L)'
;MDVRNCRSCGKLFNYLSGVQLCPSCMRELDKKFEVVKNYIYDNPKANIQEVAEENEVTVPQLKQWVREERLAFSDDSLVGLECENCGTMIRTGRFCNLCKEKLVNTIGSAYKSDDPKEKDYRDRAKMRFLDN
;
A
#
# COMPACT_ATOMS: atom_id res chain seq x y z
N MET A 1 15.95 18.86 13.15
CA MET A 1 16.78 17.64 13.04
C MET A 1 16.22 16.65 14.03
N ASP A 2 15.59 15.58 13.54
CA ASP A 2 15.07 14.48 14.36
C ASP A 2 16.11 13.36 14.31
N VAL A 3 16.86 13.16 15.39
CA VAL A 3 17.90 12.13 15.45
C VAL A 3 17.33 10.91 16.17
N ARG A 4 17.36 9.75 15.52
CA ARG A 4 16.81 8.50 16.06
C ARG A 4 17.81 7.36 15.99
N ASN A 5 17.56 6.32 16.78
CA ASN A 5 18.32 5.06 16.73
C ASN A 5 17.79 4.17 15.60
N CYS A 6 18.69 3.58 14.82
CA CYS A 6 18.37 2.58 13.81
C CYS A 6 17.85 1.29 14.47
N ARG A 7 16.71 0.76 14.00
CA ARG A 7 16.15 -0.51 14.50
C ARG A 7 17.00 -1.73 14.17
N SER A 8 17.80 -1.69 13.11
CA SER A 8 18.61 -2.83 12.67
C SER A 8 19.99 -2.86 13.35
N CYS A 9 20.69 -1.72 13.41
CA CYS A 9 22.08 -1.68 13.92
C CYS A 9 22.28 -0.79 15.16
N GLY A 10 21.25 -0.12 15.67
CA GLY A 10 21.32 0.73 16.86
C GLY A 10 22.02 2.09 16.68
N LYS A 11 22.66 2.35 15.54
CA LYS A 11 23.37 3.62 15.28
C LYS A 11 22.41 4.82 15.25
N LEU A 12 22.88 5.96 15.77
CA LEU A 12 22.20 7.25 15.64
C LEU A 12 22.27 7.75 14.20
N PHE A 13 21.14 8.23 13.66
CA PHE A 13 21.07 8.84 12.34
C PHE A 13 20.00 9.94 12.29
N ASN A 14 20.14 10.86 11.33
CA ASN A 14 19.11 11.87 11.08
C ASN A 14 17.92 11.22 10.36
N TYR A 15 16.78 11.17 11.03
CA TYR A 15 15.55 10.60 10.53
C TYR A 15 14.78 11.67 9.75
N LEU A 16 14.57 11.42 8.45
CA LEU A 16 13.82 12.31 7.57
C LEU A 16 12.33 11.95 7.60
N SER A 17 12.02 10.71 7.18
CA SER A 17 10.67 10.17 7.12
C SER A 17 10.71 8.67 6.78
N GLY A 18 9.69 7.92 7.17
CA GLY A 18 9.52 6.51 6.80
C GLY A 18 10.03 5.52 7.84
N VAL A 19 10.82 4.53 7.43
CA VAL A 19 11.27 3.46 8.33
C VAL A 19 12.42 3.96 9.20
N GLN A 20 12.47 3.54 10.47
CA GLN A 20 13.55 3.91 11.40
C GLN A 20 14.84 3.11 11.14
N LEU A 21 15.35 3.20 9.91
CA LEU A 21 16.57 2.54 9.45
C LEU A 21 17.56 3.58 8.97
N CYS A 22 18.82 3.44 9.39
CA CYS A 22 19.87 4.31 8.91
C CYS A 22 20.19 4.05 7.42
N PRO A 23 20.82 5.00 6.71
CA PRO A 23 21.11 4.85 5.28
C PRO A 23 21.96 3.63 4.92
N SER A 24 22.83 3.16 5.81
CA SER A 24 23.63 1.95 5.56
C SER A 24 22.77 0.69 5.60
N CYS A 25 21.93 0.54 6.63
CA CYS A 25 21.04 -0.63 6.75
C CYS A 25 19.97 -0.64 5.65
N MET A 26 19.51 0.53 5.20
CA MET A 26 18.61 0.62 4.05
C MET A 26 19.27 0.06 2.78
N ARG A 27 20.51 0.46 2.49
CA ARG A 27 21.27 -0.09 1.34
C ARG A 27 21.52 -1.58 1.45
N GLU A 28 21.78 -2.09 2.65
CA GLU A 28 21.95 -3.54 2.89
C GLU A 28 20.66 -4.30 2.62
N LEU A 29 19.51 -3.76 3.04
CA LEU A 29 18.19 -4.33 2.74
C LEU A 29 17.89 -4.31 1.23
N ASP A 30 18.21 -3.22 0.54
CA ASP A 30 18.00 -3.13 -0.91
C ASP A 30 18.88 -4.15 -1.67
N LYS A 31 20.13 -4.37 -1.22
CA LYS A 31 20.99 -5.43 -1.77
C LYS A 31 20.40 -6.82 -1.57
N LYS A 32 19.92 -7.12 -0.35
CA LYS A 32 19.26 -8.41 -0.07
C LYS A 32 18.00 -8.60 -0.91
N PHE A 33 17.23 -7.53 -1.10
CA PHE A 33 16.05 -7.56 -1.96
C PHE A 33 16.40 -7.90 -3.41
N GLU A 34 17.48 -7.35 -3.95
CA GLU A 34 17.95 -7.66 -5.30
C GLU A 34 18.35 -9.14 -5.45
N VAL A 35 19.04 -9.69 -4.46
CA VAL A 35 19.40 -11.12 -4.42
C VAL A 35 18.16 -12.01 -4.40
N VAL A 36 17.20 -11.72 -3.52
CA VAL A 36 15.92 -12.45 -3.42
C VAL A 36 15.13 -12.37 -4.71
N LYS A 37 15.09 -11.19 -5.36
CA LYS A 37 14.40 -10.99 -6.63
C LYS A 37 14.98 -11.89 -7.73
N ASN A 38 16.31 -11.94 -7.84
CA ASN A 38 16.98 -12.80 -8.80
C ASN A 38 16.70 -14.27 -8.51
N TYR A 39 16.75 -14.68 -7.24
CA TYR A 39 16.45 -16.05 -6.83
C TYR A 39 15.04 -16.49 -7.23
N ILE A 40 14.02 -15.63 -7.02
CA ILE A 40 12.63 -15.93 -7.41
C ILE A 40 12.47 -15.99 -8.93
N TYR A 41 13.21 -15.16 -9.67
CA TYR A 41 13.21 -15.19 -11.13
C TYR A 41 13.78 -16.51 -11.66
N ASP A 42 14.88 -17.00 -11.08
CA ASP A 42 15.50 -18.26 -11.46
C ASP A 42 14.71 -19.49 -10.95
N ASN A 43 13.98 -19.34 -9.83
CA ASN A 43 13.22 -20.41 -9.18
C ASN A 43 11.73 -20.02 -9.03
N PRO A 44 10.94 -20.03 -10.12
CA PRO A 44 9.55 -19.57 -10.08
C PRO A 44 8.66 -20.40 -9.16
N LYS A 45 9.01 -21.66 -8.91
CA LYS A 45 8.24 -22.60 -8.06
C LYS A 45 8.71 -22.62 -6.60
N ALA A 46 9.68 -21.81 -6.22
CA ALA A 46 10.20 -21.78 -4.86
C ALA A 46 9.12 -21.33 -3.86
N ASN A 47 9.12 -21.95 -2.68
CA ASN A 47 8.25 -21.60 -1.56
C ASN A 47 8.83 -20.39 -0.79
N ILE A 48 7.99 -19.60 -0.11
CA ILE A 48 8.43 -18.46 0.70
C ILE A 48 9.38 -18.90 1.84
N GLN A 49 9.25 -20.13 2.33
CA GLN A 49 10.15 -20.68 3.34
C GLN A 49 11.54 -20.97 2.75
N GLU A 50 11.59 -21.63 1.59
CA GLU A 50 12.84 -21.91 0.88
C GLU A 50 13.55 -20.60 0.52
N VAL A 51 12.83 -19.62 -0.02
CA VAL A 51 13.38 -18.31 -0.36
C VAL A 51 13.92 -17.58 0.89
N ALA A 52 13.25 -17.73 2.04
CA ALA A 52 13.69 -17.14 3.30
C ALA A 52 14.99 -17.77 3.80
N GLU A 53 15.09 -19.09 3.75
CA GLU A 53 16.27 -19.85 4.16
C GLU A 53 17.46 -19.57 3.24
N GLU A 54 17.27 -19.67 1.92
CA GLU A 54 18.36 -19.57 0.94
C GLU A 54 18.94 -18.17 0.81
N ASN A 55 18.14 -17.13 1.08
CA ASN A 55 18.56 -15.74 0.99
C ASN A 55 18.84 -15.09 2.36
N GLU A 56 18.78 -15.86 3.45
CA GLU A 56 18.96 -15.37 4.83
C GLU A 56 18.09 -14.13 5.15
N VAL A 57 16.81 -14.22 4.79
CA VAL A 57 15.79 -13.20 5.05
C VAL A 57 14.65 -13.80 5.85
N THR A 58 13.96 -12.96 6.62
CA THR A 58 12.85 -13.45 7.44
C THR A 58 11.56 -13.53 6.61
N VAL A 59 10.72 -14.53 6.86
CA VAL A 59 9.40 -14.66 6.21
C VAL A 59 8.54 -13.39 6.37
N PRO A 60 8.49 -12.72 7.53
CA PRO A 60 7.81 -11.44 7.67
C PRO A 60 8.32 -10.35 6.71
N GLN A 61 9.63 -10.30 6.47
CA GLN A 61 10.24 -9.34 5.53
C GLN A 61 9.80 -9.63 4.08
N LEU A 62 9.81 -10.91 3.67
CA LEU A 62 9.30 -11.32 2.36
C LEU A 62 7.82 -10.96 2.20
N LYS A 63 6.99 -11.28 3.20
CA LYS A 63 5.57 -10.93 3.20
C LYS A 63 5.34 -9.42 3.10
N GLN A 64 6.20 -8.62 3.75
CA GLN A 64 6.15 -7.16 3.64
C GLN A 64 6.46 -6.70 2.21
N TRP A 65 7.49 -7.21 1.56
CA TRP A 65 7.82 -6.83 0.18
C TRP A 65 6.75 -7.22 -0.84
N VAL A 66 6.05 -8.34 -0.64
CA VAL A 66 4.90 -8.71 -1.47
C VAL A 66 3.71 -7.78 -1.22
N ARG A 67 3.47 -7.40 0.04
CA ARG A 67 2.39 -6.45 0.41
C ARG A 67 2.65 -5.05 -0.14
N GLU A 68 3.91 -4.63 -0.20
CA GLU A 68 4.36 -3.37 -0.81
C GLU A 68 4.35 -3.41 -2.36
N GLU A 69 3.92 -4.53 -2.96
CA GLU A 69 3.93 -4.75 -4.42
C GLU A 69 5.32 -4.59 -5.06
N ARG A 70 6.39 -4.65 -4.25
CA ARG A 70 7.78 -4.62 -4.70
C ARG A 70 8.24 -5.99 -5.21
N LEU A 71 7.67 -7.06 -4.66
CA LEU A 71 7.99 -8.45 -4.99
C LEU A 71 6.73 -9.19 -5.44
N ALA A 72 6.84 -10.00 -6.50
CA ALA A 72 5.77 -10.87 -6.97
C ALA A 72 6.30 -12.30 -7.06
N PHE A 73 5.56 -13.24 -6.48
CA PHE A 73 5.77 -14.67 -6.70
C PHE A 73 4.99 -15.10 -7.94
N SER A 74 5.46 -16.15 -8.63
CA SER A 74 4.74 -16.72 -9.76
C SER A 74 3.40 -17.32 -9.30
N ASP A 75 2.44 -17.43 -10.22
CA ASP A 75 1.12 -18.02 -9.95
C ASP A 75 1.18 -19.49 -9.52
N ASP A 76 2.30 -20.18 -9.76
CA ASP A 76 2.50 -21.58 -9.36
C ASP A 76 3.05 -21.73 -7.93
N SER A 77 3.42 -20.64 -7.27
CA SER A 77 3.94 -20.67 -5.90
C SER A 77 2.80 -20.83 -4.89
N LEU A 78 2.96 -21.74 -3.92
CA LEU A 78 1.99 -22.02 -2.82
C LEU A 78 1.86 -20.88 -1.79
N VAL A 79 2.40 -19.71 -2.09
CA VAL A 79 2.50 -18.57 -1.17
C VAL A 79 1.21 -17.76 -1.22
N GLY A 80 0.31 -18.03 -0.28
CA GLY A 80 -0.85 -17.19 -0.02
C GLY A 80 -0.58 -16.19 1.11
N LEU A 81 -0.84 -14.92 0.85
CA LEU A 81 -0.98 -13.87 1.86
C LEU A 81 -2.43 -13.82 2.34
N GLU A 82 -2.69 -13.34 3.54
CA GLU A 82 -4.06 -13.11 4.01
C GLU A 82 -4.47 -11.66 3.71
N CYS A 83 -5.70 -11.47 3.19
CA CYS A 83 -6.30 -10.16 3.04
C CYS A 83 -6.52 -9.52 4.42
N GLU A 84 -6.03 -8.30 4.62
CA GLU A 84 -6.15 -7.63 5.93
C GLU A 84 -7.60 -7.26 6.32
N ASN A 85 -8.52 -7.20 5.35
CA ASN A 85 -9.91 -6.85 5.62
C ASN A 85 -10.81 -8.08 5.88
N CYS A 86 -10.58 -9.19 5.17
CA CYS A 86 -11.47 -10.35 5.22
C CYS A 86 -10.78 -11.71 5.40
N GLY A 87 -9.46 -11.74 5.56
CA GLY A 87 -8.68 -12.96 5.79
C GLY A 87 -8.59 -13.91 4.60
N THR A 88 -9.20 -13.60 3.46
CA THR A 88 -9.12 -14.43 2.25
C THR A 88 -7.69 -14.52 1.76
N MET A 89 -7.26 -15.70 1.32
CA MET A 89 -5.93 -15.88 0.74
C MET A 89 -5.81 -15.12 -0.58
N ILE A 90 -4.88 -14.17 -0.63
CA ILE A 90 -4.50 -13.35 -1.78
C ILE A 90 -3.08 -13.72 -2.20
N ARG A 91 -2.80 -13.59 -3.49
CA ARG A 91 -1.46 -13.87 -4.05
C ARG A 91 -0.59 -12.63 -4.10
N THR A 92 -1.20 -11.47 -4.29
CA THR A 92 -0.54 -10.17 -4.41
C THR A 92 -1.33 -9.06 -3.73
N GLY A 93 -0.60 -8.03 -3.30
CA GLY A 93 -1.17 -6.82 -2.69
C GLY A 93 -1.62 -7.00 -1.24
N ARG A 94 -2.26 -5.96 -0.71
CA ARG A 94 -2.72 -5.87 0.69
C ARG A 94 -4.16 -6.34 0.92
N PHE A 95 -4.99 -6.18 -0.10
CA PHE A 95 -6.43 -6.47 -0.05
C PHE A 95 -6.82 -7.34 -1.24
N CYS A 96 -7.78 -8.25 -1.05
CA CYS A 96 -8.36 -8.99 -2.17
C CYS A 96 -9.15 -8.07 -3.10
N ASN A 97 -9.37 -8.51 -4.35
CA ASN A 97 -10.08 -7.70 -5.35
C ASN A 97 -11.46 -7.24 -4.86
N LEU A 98 -12.20 -8.10 -4.16
CA LEU A 98 -13.50 -7.75 -3.56
C LEU A 98 -13.39 -6.63 -2.51
N CYS A 99 -12.33 -6.63 -1.69
CA CYS A 99 -12.11 -5.59 -0.70
C CYS A 99 -11.60 -4.29 -1.34
N LYS A 100 -10.77 -4.39 -2.39
CA LYS A 100 -10.34 -3.24 -3.17
C LYS A 100 -11.55 -2.52 -3.80
N GLU A 101 -12.46 -3.26 -4.43
CA GLU A 101 -13.68 -2.70 -5.03
C GLU A 101 -14.59 -2.03 -4.00
N LYS A 102 -14.82 -2.67 -2.85
CA LYS A 102 -15.61 -2.09 -1.75
C LYS A 102 -15.00 -0.77 -1.24
N LEU A 103 -13.69 -0.71 -1.10
CA LEU A 103 -12.98 0.51 -0.68
C LEU A 103 -13.16 1.64 -1.70
N VAL A 104 -12.96 1.35 -2.99
CA VAL A 104 -13.14 2.33 -4.08
C VAL A 104 -14.57 2.85 -4.12
N ASN A 105 -15.57 1.97 -3.99
CA ASN A 105 -16.98 2.36 -4.00
C ASN A 105 -17.34 3.24 -2.79
N THR A 106 -16.83 2.91 -1.59
CA THR A 106 -17.07 3.71 -0.37
C THR A 106 -16.46 5.10 -0.48
N ILE A 107 -15.23 5.19 -0.99
CA ILE A 107 -14.54 6.47 -1.18
C ILE A 107 -15.21 7.28 -2.30
N GLY A 108 -15.56 6.64 -3.42
CA GLY A 108 -16.26 7.28 -4.53
C GLY A 108 -17.62 7.85 -4.15
N SER A 109 -18.34 7.23 -3.22
CA SER A 109 -19.58 7.80 -2.67
C SER A 109 -19.36 9.01 -1.76
N ALA A 110 -18.21 9.11 -1.08
CA ALA A 110 -17.89 10.25 -0.22
C ALA A 110 -17.50 11.52 -1.01
N TYR A 111 -16.99 11.37 -2.24
CA TYR A 111 -16.64 12.48 -3.13
C TYR A 111 -17.78 12.95 -4.05
N LYS A 112 -18.92 12.25 -4.08
CA LYS A 112 -20.14 12.80 -4.68
C LYS A 112 -20.71 13.84 -3.72
N SER A 113 -20.14 15.05 -3.75
CA SER A 113 -20.78 16.24 -3.23
C SER A 113 -22.15 16.37 -3.89
N ASP A 114 -23.21 16.46 -3.07
CA ASP A 114 -24.53 16.86 -3.51
C ASP A 114 -24.42 18.13 -4.36
N ASP A 115 -24.67 18.03 -5.67
CA ASP A 115 -24.85 19.19 -6.52
C ASP A 115 -25.91 20.10 -5.86
N PRO A 116 -25.61 21.38 -5.62
CA PRO A 116 -26.63 22.29 -5.11
C PRO A 116 -27.71 22.39 -6.17
N LYS A 117 -28.88 21.78 -5.92
CA LYS A 117 -30.07 21.97 -6.75
C LYS A 117 -30.34 23.46 -6.86
N GLU A 118 -30.12 24.04 -8.05
CA GLU A 118 -30.49 25.43 -8.36
C GLU A 118 -31.97 25.62 -8.02
N LYS A 119 -32.25 26.41 -7.00
CA LYS A 119 -33.62 26.83 -6.69
C LYS A 119 -33.99 27.88 -7.74
N ASP A 120 -34.99 27.56 -8.56
CA ASP A 120 -35.51 28.43 -9.61
C ASP A 120 -36.05 29.74 -9.00
N TYR A 121 -35.30 30.84 -9.17
CA TYR A 121 -35.59 32.17 -8.60
C TYR A 121 -36.52 33.01 -9.48
N ARG A 122 -37.22 32.41 -10.46
CA ARG A 122 -38.00 33.15 -11.47
C ARG A 122 -39.29 33.82 -10.96
N ASP A 123 -39.75 33.55 -9.74
CA ASP A 123 -41.06 34.03 -9.28
C ASP A 123 -41.07 35.34 -8.45
N ARG A 124 -39.90 35.99 -8.22
CA ARG A 124 -39.84 37.22 -7.40
C ARG A 124 -39.58 38.53 -8.16
N ALA A 125 -39.49 38.51 -9.49
CA ALA A 125 -39.22 39.71 -10.29
C ALA A 125 -40.49 40.46 -10.75
N LYS A 126 -41.51 40.58 -9.90
CA LYS A 126 -42.68 41.43 -10.19
C LYS A 126 -42.42 42.83 -9.64
N MET A 127 -41.74 43.67 -10.43
CA MET A 127 -41.56 45.09 -10.12
C MET A 127 -42.93 45.78 -10.07
N ARG A 128 -43.29 46.35 -8.92
CA ARG A 128 -44.47 47.21 -8.78
C ARG A 128 -44.05 48.66 -9.04
N PHE A 129 -44.64 49.28 -10.06
CA PHE A 129 -44.53 50.71 -10.27
C PHE A 129 -45.52 51.43 -9.34
N LEU A 130 -45.08 52.56 -8.76
CA LEU A 130 -45.94 53.48 -8.00
C LEU A 130 -46.45 54.55 -8.97
N ASP A 131 -47.76 54.58 -9.19
CA ASP A 131 -48.43 55.67 -9.90
C ASP A 131 -48.53 56.90 -8.98
N ASN A 132 -48.20 58.09 -9.51
CA ASN A 132 -48.30 59.39 -8.84
C ASN A 132 -49.74 59.84 -8.63
#